data_AF-A0A376L8Q4-F1
#
_entry.id   AF-A0A376L8Q4-F1
#
_cell.length_a   1.000
_cell.length_b   1.000
_cell.length_c   1.000
_cell.angle_alpha   90.00
_cell.angle_beta   90.00
_cell.angle_gamma   90.00
#
_symmetry.space_group_name_H-M   'P 1'
#
loop_
_entity.id
_entity.type
_entity.pdbx_description
1 polymer ?
#
loop_
_entity_poly.entity_id
_entity_poly.type
_entity_poly.pdbx_seq_one_letter_code
_entity_poly.pdbx_strand_id
1 'polypeptide(L)'
;MGINEIIMYIMMFFMLIAAVDRILSQFGGSARFLGKFGKSIEGSGGQFEEGFMAMGALGLAMVGMTALAPVLAHVLGPVIIPVYEMLGANPSMFAGTLLACDMGGFFLAKELAGGDVAAWLYSGLILGSMMGPTIVFSIPVALGIIEPSDRRYLALGVLAGIVTIPIGCIAGGLVAMYSGVQINGQPVEFTFALILMNMIPVLIVAVLVALG
;
A
#
# COMPACT_ATOMS: atom_id res chain seq x y z
N MET A 1 10.85 -22.76 -0.96
CA MET A 1 9.94 -21.83 -0.26
C MET A 1 10.31 -20.42 -0.68
N GLY A 2 9.35 -19.66 -1.17
CA GLY A 2 9.55 -18.25 -1.51
C GLY A 2 9.72 -17.39 -0.26
N ILE A 3 10.35 -16.22 -0.37
CA ILE A 3 10.48 -15.25 0.74
C ILE A 3 9.09 -14.91 1.32
N ASN A 4 8.09 -14.76 0.46
CA ASN A 4 6.72 -14.47 0.86
C ASN A 4 6.14 -15.57 1.76
N GLU A 5 6.38 -16.85 1.43
CA GLU A 5 5.94 -17.97 2.26
C GLU A 5 6.63 -17.93 3.63
N ILE A 6 7.92 -17.64 3.68
CA ILE A 6 8.68 -17.50 4.93
C ILE A 6 8.07 -16.40 5.81
N ILE A 7 7.79 -15.22 5.23
CA ILE A 7 7.16 -14.11 5.94
C ILE A 7 5.79 -14.53 6.47
N MET A 8 4.97 -15.16 5.64
CA MET A 8 3.65 -15.66 6.03
C MET A 8 3.72 -16.68 7.16
N TYR A 9 4.69 -17.59 7.15
CA TYR A 9 4.91 -18.55 8.23
C TYR A 9 5.30 -17.86 9.53
N ILE A 10 6.16 -16.85 9.48
CA ILE A 10 6.56 -16.07 10.66
C ILE A 10 5.34 -15.32 11.23
N MET A 11 4.56 -14.64 10.39
CA MET A 11 3.34 -13.94 10.82
C MET A 11 2.32 -14.90 11.44
N MET A 12 2.08 -16.04 10.80
CA MET A 12 1.16 -17.07 11.29
C MET A 12 1.64 -17.63 12.64
N PHE A 13 2.94 -17.84 12.82
CA PHE A 13 3.50 -18.30 14.08
C PHE A 13 3.20 -17.32 15.23
N PHE A 14 3.41 -16.01 15.02
CA PHE A 14 3.08 -15.01 16.04
C PHE A 14 1.57 -14.88 16.27
N MET A 15 0.75 -14.98 15.22
CA MET A 15 -0.70 -15.01 15.34
C MET A 15 -1.18 -16.19 16.21
N LEU A 16 -0.59 -17.38 16.03
CA LEU A 16 -0.89 -18.55 16.85
C LEU A 16 -0.49 -18.34 18.31
N ILE A 17 0.69 -17.73 18.57
CA ILE A 17 1.10 -17.36 19.92
C ILE A 17 0.06 -16.44 20.57
N ALA A 18 -0.36 -15.40 19.85
CA ALA A 18 -1.33 -14.43 20.33
C ALA A 18 -2.72 -15.07 20.57
N ALA A 19 -3.14 -16.00 19.71
CA ALA A 19 -4.35 -16.78 19.91
C ALA A 19 -4.28 -17.67 21.17
N VAL A 20 -3.13 -18.34 21.39
CA VAL A 20 -2.91 -19.15 22.59
C VAL A 20 -2.93 -18.28 23.86
N ASP A 21 -2.27 -17.13 23.84
CA ASP A 21 -2.32 -16.17 24.96
C ASP A 21 -3.76 -15.70 25.22
N ARG A 22 -4.54 -15.42 24.16
CA ARG A 22 -5.96 -15.04 24.29
C ARG A 22 -6.79 -16.14 24.94
N ILE A 23 -6.60 -17.41 24.55
CA ILE A 23 -7.31 -18.55 25.17
C ILE A 23 -6.92 -18.67 26.65
N LEU A 24 -5.62 -18.65 26.96
CA LEU A 24 -5.12 -18.79 28.34
C LEU A 24 -5.50 -17.60 29.22
N SER A 25 -5.68 -16.41 28.65
CA SER A 25 -6.19 -15.23 29.37
C SER A 25 -7.55 -15.48 30.02
N GLN A 26 -8.40 -16.33 29.43
CA GLN A 26 -9.69 -16.70 29.99
C GLN A 26 -9.59 -17.61 31.23
N PHE A 27 -8.47 -18.33 31.39
CA PHE A 27 -8.25 -19.29 32.48
C PHE A 27 -7.32 -18.74 33.59
N GLY A 28 -7.04 -17.44 33.59
CA GLY A 28 -6.19 -16.79 34.59
C GLY A 28 -4.76 -16.50 34.15
N GLY A 29 -4.52 -16.40 32.83
CA GLY A 29 -3.29 -15.85 32.25
C GLY A 29 -2.28 -16.89 31.79
N SER A 30 -1.57 -16.59 30.70
CA SER A 30 -0.53 -17.45 30.12
C SER A 30 0.64 -17.67 31.07
N ALA A 31 1.05 -16.66 31.84
CA ALA A 31 2.10 -16.76 32.86
C ALA A 31 1.81 -17.83 33.94
N ARG A 32 0.53 -18.04 34.28
CA ARG A 32 0.12 -19.04 35.27
C ARG A 32 0.23 -20.46 34.75
N PHE A 33 -0.10 -20.68 33.46
CA PHE A 33 -0.11 -22.01 32.84
C PHE A 33 1.25 -22.43 32.28
N LEU A 34 2.01 -21.48 31.73
CA LEU A 34 3.26 -21.75 31.01
C LEU A 34 4.50 -21.19 31.74
N GLY A 35 4.32 -20.62 32.93
CA GLY A 35 5.41 -20.07 33.75
C GLY A 35 6.17 -18.97 33.02
N LYS A 36 7.51 -19.13 32.93
CA LYS A 36 8.41 -18.15 32.31
C LYS A 36 8.12 -17.93 30.81
N PHE A 37 7.69 -18.96 30.08
CA PHE A 37 7.28 -18.84 28.67
C PHE A 37 5.95 -18.11 28.51
N GLY A 38 5.02 -18.33 29.43
CA GLY A 38 3.75 -17.59 29.46
C GLY A 38 3.98 -16.09 29.65
N LYS A 39 4.88 -15.73 30.57
CA LYS A 39 5.24 -14.33 30.82
C LYS A 39 5.81 -13.60 29.58
N SER A 40 6.46 -14.32 28.66
CA SER A 40 6.99 -13.71 27.44
C SER A 40 5.93 -13.42 26.36
N ILE A 41 4.76 -14.04 26.45
CA ILE A 41 3.68 -13.88 25.47
C ILE A 41 2.46 -13.15 26.05
N GLU A 42 2.45 -12.93 27.36
CA GLU A 42 1.38 -12.25 28.09
C GLU A 42 1.07 -10.87 27.49
N GLY A 43 -0.21 -10.65 27.14
CA GLY A 43 -0.70 -9.41 26.54
C GLY A 43 -0.80 -9.46 25.02
N SER A 44 -0.16 -10.43 24.36
CA SER A 44 -0.31 -10.64 22.91
C SER A 44 -1.76 -11.02 22.53
N GLY A 45 -2.51 -11.65 23.44
CA GLY A 45 -3.92 -11.97 23.24
C GLY A 45 -4.82 -10.73 23.06
N GLY A 46 -4.46 -9.58 23.65
CA GLY A 46 -5.18 -8.32 23.42
C GLY A 46 -5.02 -7.82 21.99
N GLN A 47 -3.79 -7.89 21.46
CA GLN A 47 -3.50 -7.54 20.06
C GLN A 47 -4.21 -8.48 19.07
N PHE A 48 -4.35 -9.76 19.42
CA PHE A 48 -5.16 -10.70 18.64
C PHE A 48 -6.63 -10.27 18.55
N GLU A 49 -7.22 -9.87 19.69
CA GLU A 49 -8.61 -9.41 19.75
C GLU A 49 -8.82 -8.07 19.02
N GLU A 50 -7.90 -7.11 19.20
CA GLU A 50 -7.90 -5.85 18.43
C GLU A 50 -7.87 -6.10 16.93
N GLY A 51 -6.99 -7.02 16.47
CA GLY A 51 -6.94 -7.43 15.07
C GLY A 51 -8.26 -8.00 14.58
N PHE A 52 -8.92 -8.86 15.39
CA PHE A 52 -10.23 -9.41 15.06
C PHE A 52 -11.32 -8.32 14.99
N MET A 53 -11.34 -7.39 15.92
CA MET A 53 -12.29 -6.29 15.96
C MET A 53 -12.09 -5.32 14.78
N ALA A 54 -10.85 -5.12 14.34
CA ALA A 54 -10.52 -4.30 13.18
C ALA A 54 -10.97 -4.92 11.84
N MET A 55 -11.15 -6.25 11.75
CA MET A 55 -11.48 -6.93 10.49
C MET A 55 -12.77 -6.40 9.84
N GLY A 56 -13.80 -6.07 10.63
CA GLY A 56 -15.07 -5.58 10.09
C GLY A 56 -14.93 -4.24 9.39
N ALA A 57 -14.30 -3.27 10.04
CA ALA A 57 -14.07 -1.95 9.48
C ALA A 57 -13.12 -1.99 8.28
N LEU A 58 -12.01 -2.73 8.38
CA LEU A 58 -11.05 -2.91 7.28
C LEU A 58 -11.71 -3.61 6.08
N GLY A 59 -12.46 -4.69 6.32
CA GLY A 59 -13.17 -5.42 5.27
C GLY A 59 -14.20 -4.56 4.56
N LEU A 60 -14.97 -3.76 5.29
CA LEU A 60 -15.96 -2.84 4.70
C LEU A 60 -15.28 -1.77 3.83
N ALA A 61 -14.14 -1.23 4.26
CA ALA A 61 -13.36 -0.30 3.45
C ALA A 61 -12.85 -0.95 2.15
N MET A 62 -12.28 -2.16 2.22
CA MET A 62 -11.74 -2.85 1.03
C MET A 62 -12.83 -3.28 0.04
N VAL A 63 -13.91 -3.87 0.54
CA VAL A 63 -15.06 -4.28 -0.30
C VAL A 63 -15.73 -3.04 -0.90
N GLY A 64 -15.93 -2.01 -0.09
CA GLY A 64 -16.49 -0.73 -0.54
C GLY A 64 -15.67 -0.10 -1.65
N MET A 65 -14.34 -0.01 -1.49
CA MET A 65 -13.46 0.51 -2.52
C MET A 65 -13.41 -0.36 -3.78
N THR A 66 -13.41 -1.69 -3.62
CA THR A 66 -13.47 -2.61 -4.77
C THR A 66 -14.77 -2.42 -5.57
N ALA A 67 -15.89 -2.21 -4.87
CA ALA A 67 -17.18 -1.94 -5.50
C ALA A 67 -17.27 -0.52 -6.11
N LEU A 68 -16.57 0.47 -5.53
CA LEU A 68 -16.53 1.85 -6.02
C LEU A 68 -15.53 2.05 -7.16
N ALA A 69 -14.50 1.20 -7.29
CA ALA A 69 -13.46 1.36 -8.30
C ALA A 69 -14.01 1.53 -9.73
N PRO A 70 -15.00 0.74 -10.20
CA PRO A 70 -15.60 0.93 -11.53
C PRO A 70 -16.35 2.27 -11.66
N VAL A 71 -17.02 2.70 -10.59
CA VAL A 71 -17.75 3.98 -10.56
C VAL A 71 -16.77 5.15 -10.63
N LEU A 72 -15.70 5.10 -9.84
CA LEU A 72 -14.63 6.11 -9.87
C LEU A 72 -13.96 6.16 -11.23
N ALA A 73 -13.66 5.02 -11.83
CA ALA A 73 -13.10 4.95 -13.18
C ALA A 73 -14.07 5.57 -14.22
N HIS A 74 -15.37 5.34 -14.10
CA HIS A 74 -16.37 5.92 -15.00
C HIS A 74 -16.52 7.44 -14.82
N VAL A 75 -16.51 7.93 -13.57
CA VAL A 75 -16.71 9.35 -13.26
C VAL A 75 -15.46 10.18 -13.54
N LEU A 76 -14.28 9.67 -13.17
CA LEU A 76 -13.00 10.37 -13.33
C LEU A 76 -12.38 10.14 -14.71
N GLY A 77 -12.70 9.01 -15.35
CA GLY A 77 -12.16 8.60 -16.65
C GLY A 77 -12.20 9.67 -17.73
N PRO A 78 -13.32 10.40 -17.95
CA PRO A 78 -13.42 11.43 -18.98
C PRO A 78 -12.37 12.55 -18.89
N VAL A 79 -11.80 12.78 -17.71
CA VAL A 79 -10.75 13.78 -17.49
C VAL A 79 -9.39 13.12 -17.34
N ILE A 80 -9.29 12.06 -16.54
CA ILE A 80 -8.01 11.43 -16.20
C ILE A 80 -7.41 10.68 -17.39
N ILE A 81 -8.22 9.91 -18.12
CA ILE A 81 -7.73 9.12 -19.26
C ILE A 81 -7.05 10.01 -20.31
N PRO A 82 -7.70 11.05 -20.87
CA PRO A 82 -7.06 11.86 -21.90
C PRO A 82 -5.84 12.61 -21.36
N VAL A 83 -5.85 13.07 -20.11
CA VAL A 83 -4.69 13.77 -19.51
C VAL A 83 -3.48 12.86 -19.41
N TYR A 84 -3.64 11.64 -18.91
CA TYR A 84 -2.52 10.71 -18.76
C TYR A 84 -2.05 10.17 -20.12
N GLU A 85 -2.96 9.85 -21.04
CA GLU A 85 -2.60 9.41 -22.39
C GLU A 85 -1.86 10.50 -23.19
N MET A 86 -2.25 11.77 -23.05
CA MET A 86 -1.51 12.90 -23.65
C MET A 86 -0.07 13.00 -23.15
N LEU A 87 0.18 12.63 -21.89
CA LEU A 87 1.52 12.56 -21.31
C LEU A 87 2.28 11.28 -21.71
N GLY A 88 1.64 10.37 -22.46
CA GLY A 88 2.17 9.05 -22.80
C GLY A 88 2.12 8.03 -21.65
N ALA A 89 1.46 8.38 -20.54
CA ALA A 89 1.33 7.53 -19.37
C ALA A 89 0.01 6.77 -19.37
N ASN A 90 -0.02 5.61 -18.71
CA ASN A 90 -1.24 4.85 -18.52
C ASN A 90 -2.13 5.54 -17.45
N PRO A 91 -3.45 5.66 -17.67
CA PRO A 91 -4.36 6.29 -16.71
C PRO A 91 -4.38 5.64 -15.32
N SER A 92 -4.00 4.36 -15.21
CA SER A 92 -3.87 3.67 -13.92
C SER A 92 -2.92 4.37 -12.95
N MET A 93 -1.93 5.13 -13.43
CA MET A 93 -1.00 5.88 -12.59
C MET A 93 -1.71 6.88 -11.66
N PHE A 94 -2.87 7.40 -12.07
CA PHE A 94 -3.71 8.24 -11.22
C PHE A 94 -4.13 7.54 -9.92
N ALA A 95 -4.48 6.26 -10.01
CA ALA A 95 -4.93 5.49 -8.86
C ALA A 95 -3.82 5.35 -7.80
N GLY A 96 -2.61 4.98 -8.22
CA GLY A 96 -1.46 4.82 -7.32
C GLY A 96 -0.94 6.15 -6.76
N THR A 97 -1.15 7.26 -7.47
CA THR A 97 -0.86 8.61 -6.95
C THR A 97 -1.78 8.95 -5.77
N LEU A 98 -3.08 8.68 -5.88
CA LEU A 98 -4.06 9.17 -4.90
C LEU A 98 -4.31 8.19 -3.76
N LEU A 99 -4.43 6.90 -4.07
CA LEU A 99 -4.88 5.87 -3.15
C LEU A 99 -3.76 4.87 -2.85
N ALA A 100 -3.70 4.46 -1.59
CA ALA A 100 -2.81 3.40 -1.17
C ALA A 100 -3.22 2.05 -1.80
N CYS A 101 -2.24 1.18 -2.00
CA CYS A 101 -2.40 -0.14 -2.60
C CYS A 101 -3.41 -1.00 -1.81
N ASP A 102 -3.37 -0.90 -0.49
CA ASP A 102 -4.29 -1.55 0.42
C ASP A 102 -5.66 -0.86 0.43
N MET A 103 -5.75 0.48 0.43
CA MET A 103 -7.03 1.22 0.45
C MET A 103 -7.77 1.28 -0.90
N GLY A 104 -7.59 0.26 -1.75
CA GLY A 104 -8.29 0.10 -3.02
C GLY A 104 -7.65 0.77 -4.23
N GLY A 105 -6.50 1.44 -4.06
CA GLY A 105 -5.71 1.97 -5.18
C GLY A 105 -5.29 0.88 -6.16
N PHE A 106 -5.01 -0.34 -5.67
CA PHE A 106 -4.72 -1.47 -6.53
C PHE A 106 -5.88 -1.89 -7.43
N PHE A 107 -7.12 -1.87 -6.91
CA PHE A 107 -8.32 -2.22 -7.68
C PHE A 107 -8.69 -1.11 -8.68
N LEU A 108 -8.60 0.16 -8.27
CA LEU A 108 -8.82 1.28 -9.17
C LEU A 108 -7.77 1.32 -10.29
N ALA A 109 -6.50 1.04 -9.98
CA ALA A 109 -5.45 0.93 -10.98
C ALA A 109 -5.76 -0.15 -12.02
N LYS A 110 -6.34 -1.29 -11.59
CA LYS A 110 -6.76 -2.36 -12.50
C LYS A 110 -7.80 -1.89 -13.50
N GLU A 111 -8.84 -1.19 -13.02
CA GLU A 111 -9.92 -0.68 -13.87
C GLU A 111 -9.42 0.38 -14.85
N LEU A 112 -8.52 1.27 -14.41
CA LEU A 112 -7.94 2.33 -15.23
C LEU A 112 -6.82 1.87 -16.16
N ALA A 113 -6.28 0.66 -15.96
CA ALA A 113 -5.16 0.17 -16.77
C ALA A 113 -5.54 -0.20 -18.20
N GLY A 114 -6.83 -0.39 -18.49
CA GLY A 114 -7.29 -0.72 -19.84
C GLY A 114 -6.78 -2.07 -20.38
N GLY A 115 -6.43 -3.00 -19.49
CA GLY A 115 -5.85 -4.30 -19.84
C GLY A 115 -4.32 -4.36 -19.83
N ASP A 116 -3.62 -3.25 -19.61
CA ASP A 116 -2.17 -3.25 -19.41
C ASP A 116 -1.82 -3.74 -17.99
N VAL A 117 -1.50 -5.02 -17.89
CA VAL A 117 -1.19 -5.69 -16.62
C VAL A 117 0.08 -5.10 -15.98
N ALA A 118 1.07 -4.71 -16.78
CA ALA A 118 2.32 -4.17 -16.25
C ALA A 118 2.10 -2.77 -15.67
N ALA A 119 1.34 -1.91 -16.35
CA ALA A 119 0.97 -0.60 -15.82
C ALA A 119 0.09 -0.72 -14.56
N TRP A 120 -0.86 -1.67 -14.54
CA TRP A 120 -1.66 -1.96 -13.35
C TRP A 120 -0.78 -2.32 -12.15
N LEU A 121 0.13 -3.29 -12.29
CA LEU A 121 1.00 -3.70 -11.19
C LEU A 121 1.98 -2.58 -10.79
N TYR A 122 2.51 -1.85 -11.77
CA TYR A 122 3.42 -0.74 -11.51
C TYR A 122 2.74 0.38 -10.70
N SER A 123 1.57 0.83 -11.15
CA SER A 123 0.78 1.84 -10.43
C SER A 123 0.29 1.30 -9.08
N GLY A 124 -0.37 0.15 -9.08
CA GLY A 124 -1.09 -0.37 -7.93
C GLY A 124 -0.20 -0.87 -6.81
N LEU A 125 0.97 -1.44 -7.12
CA LEU A 125 1.88 -2.00 -6.12
C LEU A 125 3.09 -1.11 -5.83
N ILE A 126 3.71 -0.51 -6.84
CA ILE A 126 4.93 0.28 -6.61
C ILE A 126 4.54 1.71 -6.23
N LEU A 127 3.89 2.44 -7.14
CA LEU A 127 3.49 3.82 -6.86
C LEU A 127 2.50 3.89 -5.69
N GLY A 128 1.49 3.01 -5.70
CA GLY A 128 0.46 2.89 -4.67
C GLY A 128 0.96 2.43 -3.31
N SER A 129 2.20 1.95 -3.17
CA SER A 129 2.82 1.69 -1.86
C SER A 129 3.71 2.84 -1.38
N MET A 130 3.92 3.86 -2.21
CA MET A 130 4.77 5.01 -1.88
C MET A 130 3.94 6.30 -1.79
N MET A 131 3.28 6.68 -2.88
CA MET A 131 2.57 7.96 -2.97
C MET A 131 1.21 7.91 -2.28
N GLY A 132 0.42 6.88 -2.57
CA GLY A 132 -0.87 6.66 -1.93
C GLY A 132 -0.81 6.75 -0.40
N PRO A 133 -0.06 5.88 0.31
CA PRO A 133 -0.01 5.89 1.78
C PRO A 133 0.47 7.23 2.32
N THR A 134 1.37 7.92 1.61
CA THR A 134 1.82 9.24 2.03
C THR A 134 0.66 10.23 2.08
N ILE A 135 -0.15 10.30 1.01
CA ILE A 135 -1.26 11.26 0.89
C ILE A 135 -2.44 10.89 1.78
N VAL A 136 -2.89 9.65 1.73
CA VAL A 136 -4.14 9.21 2.36
C VAL A 136 -3.96 8.60 3.75
N PHE A 137 -2.71 8.38 4.21
CA PHE A 137 -2.44 7.86 5.55
C PHE A 137 -1.43 8.69 6.34
N SER A 138 -0.18 8.81 5.90
CA SER A 138 0.89 9.45 6.67
C SER A 138 0.58 10.91 7.00
N ILE A 139 0.12 11.71 6.02
CA ILE A 139 -0.22 13.12 6.25
C ILE A 139 -1.40 13.26 7.25
N PRO A 140 -2.58 12.64 7.04
CA PRO A 140 -3.71 12.79 7.97
C PRO A 140 -3.39 12.29 9.38
N VAL A 141 -2.77 11.11 9.51
CA VAL A 141 -2.46 10.50 10.81
C VAL A 141 -1.41 11.34 11.55
N ALA A 142 -0.33 11.75 10.88
CA ALA A 142 0.69 12.57 11.52
C ALA A 142 0.14 13.93 11.94
N LEU A 143 -0.66 14.60 11.11
CA LEU A 143 -1.28 15.88 11.48
C LEU A 143 -2.27 15.76 12.65
N GLY A 144 -2.92 14.61 12.81
CA GLY A 144 -3.82 14.35 13.94
C GLY A 144 -3.12 14.15 15.27
N ILE A 145 -1.82 13.79 15.26
CA ILE A 145 -1.06 13.43 16.47
C ILE A 145 0.02 14.48 16.80
N ILE A 146 0.60 15.14 15.79
CA ILE A 146 1.78 16.00 15.95
C ILE A 146 1.49 17.32 16.68
N GLU A 147 2.45 17.78 17.47
CA GLU A 147 2.39 19.09 18.10
C GLU A 147 2.43 20.23 17.05
N PRO A 148 1.71 21.36 17.29
CA PRO A 148 1.68 22.47 16.33
C PRO A 148 3.04 23.05 15.95
N SER A 149 4.00 23.07 16.88
CA SER A 149 5.37 23.53 16.65
C SER A 149 6.14 22.69 15.63
N ASP A 150 5.80 21.41 15.51
CA ASP A 150 6.56 20.45 14.69
C ASP A 150 5.96 20.23 13.30
N ARG A 151 4.80 20.84 13.00
CA ARG A 151 4.13 20.74 11.69
C ARG A 151 5.03 21.12 10.52
N ARG A 152 5.95 22.08 10.73
CA ARG A 152 6.92 22.46 9.70
C ARG A 152 7.89 21.32 9.38
N TYR A 153 8.40 20.62 10.38
CA TYR A 153 9.32 19.50 10.17
C TYR A 153 8.61 18.32 9.51
N LEU A 154 7.36 18.05 9.90
CA LEU A 154 6.52 17.07 9.24
C LEU A 154 6.32 17.40 7.76
N ALA A 155 5.92 18.64 7.44
CA ALA A 155 5.73 19.06 6.06
C ALA A 155 7.01 18.89 5.24
N LEU A 156 8.16 19.35 5.76
CA LEU A 156 9.45 19.19 5.07
C LEU A 156 9.82 17.72 4.83
N GLY A 157 9.62 16.85 5.84
CA GLY A 157 9.90 15.42 5.70
C GLY A 157 9.00 14.74 4.68
N VAL A 158 7.70 15.05 4.69
CA VAL A 158 6.72 14.53 3.71
C VAL A 158 7.06 14.99 2.30
N LEU A 159 7.34 16.29 2.10
CA LEU A 159 7.68 16.84 0.79
C LEU A 159 8.98 16.24 0.26
N ALA A 160 10.01 16.10 1.11
CA ALA A 160 11.24 15.41 0.76
C ALA A 160 10.98 13.95 0.33
N GLY A 161 10.11 13.25 1.07
CA GLY A 161 9.64 11.92 0.70
C GLY A 161 9.02 11.90 -0.70
N ILE A 162 8.04 12.78 -0.95
CA ILE A 162 7.34 12.88 -2.25
C ILE A 162 8.31 13.14 -3.40
N VAL A 163 9.28 14.04 -3.23
CA VAL A 163 10.28 14.35 -4.27
C VAL A 163 11.15 13.14 -4.62
N THR A 164 11.38 12.23 -3.66
CA THR A 164 12.17 11.01 -3.90
C THR A 164 11.36 9.82 -4.44
N ILE A 165 10.03 9.91 -4.50
CA ILE A 165 9.16 8.83 -5.01
C ILE A 165 9.53 8.39 -6.44
N PRO A 166 9.76 9.28 -7.42
CA PRO A 166 10.17 8.86 -8.75
C PRO A 166 11.40 7.94 -8.76
N ILE A 167 12.37 8.19 -7.87
CA ILE A 167 13.58 7.36 -7.74
C ILE A 167 13.19 5.95 -7.26
N GLY A 168 12.31 5.86 -6.26
CA GLY A 168 11.81 4.58 -5.78
C GLY A 168 10.95 3.85 -6.83
N CYS A 169 10.16 4.56 -7.62
CA CYS A 169 9.40 3.99 -8.73
C CYS A 169 10.31 3.45 -9.85
N ILE A 170 11.43 4.12 -10.17
CA ILE A 170 12.44 3.58 -11.08
C ILE A 170 13.06 2.31 -10.48
N ALA A 171 13.54 2.37 -9.24
CA ALA A 171 14.19 1.23 -8.59
C ALA A 171 13.25 0.02 -8.51
N GLY A 172 12.00 0.23 -8.08
CA GLY A 172 10.98 -0.81 -8.02
C GLY A 172 10.63 -1.38 -9.41
N GLY A 173 10.52 -0.52 -10.43
CA GLY A 173 10.27 -0.96 -11.80
C GLY A 173 11.41 -1.81 -12.37
N LEU A 174 12.66 -1.40 -12.14
CA LEU A 174 13.84 -2.15 -12.57
C LEU A 174 13.92 -3.50 -11.85
N VAL A 175 13.64 -3.55 -10.55
CA VAL A 175 13.55 -4.83 -9.83
C VAL A 175 12.43 -5.70 -10.40
N ALA A 176 11.26 -5.14 -10.67
CA ALA A 176 10.12 -5.87 -11.24
C ALA A 176 10.45 -6.47 -12.61
N MET A 177 11.20 -5.76 -13.46
CA MET A 177 11.68 -6.24 -14.76
C MET A 177 12.48 -7.54 -14.67
N TYR A 178 13.29 -7.71 -13.62
CA TYR A 178 14.11 -8.91 -13.42
C TYR A 178 13.48 -9.94 -12.48
N SER A 179 12.33 -9.64 -11.87
CA SER A 179 11.72 -10.50 -10.85
C SER A 179 10.90 -11.66 -11.43
N GLY A 180 10.70 -11.72 -12.75
CA GLY A 180 9.93 -12.79 -13.39
C GLY A 180 8.49 -12.86 -12.90
N VAL A 181 7.86 -11.70 -12.67
CA VAL A 181 6.48 -11.60 -12.14
C VAL A 181 5.51 -12.28 -13.10
N GLN A 182 4.58 -13.07 -12.56
CA GLN A 182 3.55 -13.74 -13.33
C GLN A 182 2.16 -13.49 -12.74
N ILE A 183 1.17 -13.26 -13.60
CA ILE A 183 -0.25 -13.29 -13.23
C ILE A 183 -0.92 -14.40 -14.02
N ASN A 184 -1.63 -15.29 -13.34
CA ASN A 184 -2.35 -16.42 -13.95
C ASN A 184 -1.45 -17.29 -14.86
N GLY A 185 -0.17 -17.45 -14.48
CA GLY A 185 0.82 -18.21 -15.24
C GLY A 185 1.36 -17.50 -16.50
N GLN A 186 0.94 -16.26 -16.77
CA GLN A 186 1.48 -15.43 -17.84
C GLN A 186 2.55 -14.48 -17.28
N PRO A 187 3.73 -14.37 -17.90
CA PRO A 187 4.75 -13.41 -17.49
C PRO A 187 4.27 -11.99 -17.74
N VAL A 188 4.53 -11.11 -16.77
CA VAL A 188 4.30 -9.67 -16.90
C VAL A 188 5.61 -9.01 -17.25
N GLU A 189 5.69 -8.46 -18.46
CA GLU A 189 6.89 -7.78 -18.94
C GLU A 189 6.86 -6.29 -18.56
N PHE A 190 7.71 -5.92 -17.60
CA PHE A 190 7.95 -4.52 -17.29
C PHE A 190 9.02 -3.98 -18.22
N THR A 191 8.64 -3.25 -19.26
CA THR A 191 9.60 -2.64 -20.19
C THR A 191 10.17 -1.33 -19.63
N PHE A 192 11.37 -0.95 -20.06
CA PHE A 192 11.97 0.32 -19.66
C PHE A 192 11.13 1.52 -20.11
N ALA A 193 10.53 1.43 -21.30
CA ALA A 193 9.61 2.44 -21.81
C ALA A 193 8.37 2.59 -20.91
N LEU A 194 7.77 1.47 -20.46
CA LEU A 194 6.63 1.48 -19.56
C LEU A 194 6.97 2.19 -18.24
N ILE A 195 8.12 1.87 -17.64
CA ILE A 195 8.58 2.48 -16.38
C ILE A 195 8.77 3.98 -16.56
N LEU A 196 9.50 4.41 -17.59
CA LEU A 196 9.81 5.82 -17.80
C LEU A 196 8.59 6.66 -18.16
N MET A 197 7.72 6.17 -19.05
CA MET A 197 6.51 6.89 -19.47
C MET A 197 5.52 7.05 -18.31
N ASN A 198 5.29 5.98 -17.55
CA ASN A 198 4.40 6.03 -16.39
C ASN A 198 4.96 6.85 -15.23
N MET A 199 6.27 7.10 -15.20
CA MET A 199 6.89 7.99 -14.23
C MET A 199 6.67 9.48 -14.56
N ILE A 200 6.37 9.86 -15.82
CA ILE A 200 6.23 11.27 -16.22
C ILE A 200 5.24 12.04 -15.33
N PRO A 201 4.00 11.55 -15.07
CA PRO A 201 3.07 12.25 -14.19
C PRO A 201 3.60 12.41 -12.75
N VAL A 202 4.30 11.39 -12.24
CA VAL A 202 4.88 11.39 -10.89
C VAL A 202 6.01 12.40 -10.78
N LEU A 203 6.86 12.50 -11.81
CA LEU A 203 7.93 13.50 -11.89
C LEU A 203 7.37 14.92 -11.94
N ILE A 204 6.29 15.15 -12.69
CA ILE A 204 5.65 16.47 -12.73
C ILE A 204 5.20 16.86 -11.32
N VAL A 205 4.53 15.97 -10.59
CA VAL A 205 4.11 16.23 -9.20
C VAL A 205 5.32 16.50 -8.31
N ALA A 206 6.37 15.67 -8.39
CA ALA A 206 7.58 15.84 -7.60
C ALA A 206 8.30 17.18 -7.87
N VAL A 207 8.40 17.59 -9.14
CA VAL A 207 9.01 18.87 -9.54
C VAL A 207 8.18 20.05 -9.06
N LEU A 208 6.85 20.00 -9.21
CA LEU A 208 5.96 21.04 -8.69
C LEU A 208 6.12 21.20 -7.17
N VAL A 209 6.14 20.09 -6.45
CA VAL A 209 6.37 20.06 -4.99
C VAL A 209 7.74 20.62 -4.61
N ALA A 210 8.79 20.32 -5.41
CA ALA A 210 10.13 20.81 -5.15
C ALA A 210 10.29 22.32 -5.39
N LEU A 211 9.52 22.90 -6.32
CA LEU A 211 9.58 24.32 -6.68
C LEU A 211 8.77 25.22 -5.72
N GLY A 212 7.77 24.67 -5.02
CA GLY A 212 6.92 25.40 -4.07
C GLY A 212 5.58 25.78 -4.65
#